data_AF-A0A830EKD1-F1
#
_entry.id   AF-A0A830EKD1-F1
#
_cell.length_a   1.000
_cell.length_b   1.000
_cell.length_c   1.000
_cell.angle_alpha   90.00
_cell.angle_beta   90.00
_cell.angle_gamma   90.00
#
_symmetry.space_group_name_H-M   'P 1'
#
loop_
_entity.id
_entity.type
_entity.pdbx_description
1 polymer ?
#
loop_
_entity_poly.entity_id
_entity_poly.type
_entity_poly.pdbx_seq_one_letter_code
_entity_poly.pdbx_strand_id
1 'polypeptide(L)'
;MSALQAQFQDLAEWADDSSPLYAHLCREAAEDSDILDIAATVPEGRQAPHLLLAAVHYLLARNSDHRLAEYYPSITQPARDPDDECFQAFREFCLDHADDIRPLLRTRRTQTNAVRRSAVLYPAIAQVARAADGPLALVELGPSAGLNLLFDRYRYDYDSRVVGNSDSPITIESSVRHGDPPLPETPPEIRSRVGLDRNPLDVTDEVDRDWLRALVWPEHEARRAVLDGALTVARDDPPALIEGDMLDDLPAVLDEIPSDVPVCVVNTLVLYQVPEELSEVLTTLLEDLMADRPLHWLTGRRDLSGGESVGLDWKRQTDDGIETTHLVDYEPHGAWLSWQP
;
A
#
# COMPACT_ATOMS: atom_id res chain seq x y z
N MET A 1 -0.47 -32.19 -0.59
CA MET A 1 -0.59 -30.73 -0.75
C MET A 1 0.79 -30.12 -0.64
N SER A 2 1.31 -29.54 -1.72
CA SER A 2 2.56 -28.79 -1.70
C SER A 2 2.36 -27.45 -0.98
N ALA A 3 3.45 -26.79 -0.58
CA ALA A 3 3.37 -25.45 0.02
C ALA A 3 2.70 -24.42 -0.93
N LEU A 4 2.91 -24.56 -2.24
CA LEU A 4 2.31 -23.68 -3.24
C LEU A 4 0.80 -23.93 -3.37
N GLN A 5 0.36 -25.20 -3.33
CA GLN A 5 -1.07 -25.52 -3.31
C GLN A 5 -1.77 -24.90 -2.09
N ALA A 6 -1.12 -24.98 -0.91
CA ALA A 6 -1.63 -24.38 0.31
C ALA A 6 -1.81 -22.85 0.16
N GLN A 7 -0.82 -22.15 -0.40
CA GLN A 7 -0.93 -20.70 -0.63
C GLN A 7 -2.14 -20.31 -1.50
N PHE A 8 -2.43 -21.09 -2.56
CA PHE A 8 -3.61 -20.84 -3.39
C PHE A 8 -4.91 -21.10 -2.63
N GLN A 9 -4.99 -22.17 -1.85
CA GLN A 9 -6.18 -22.46 -1.03
C GLN A 9 -6.40 -21.40 0.05
N ASP A 10 -5.33 -20.96 0.73
CA ASP A 10 -5.39 -19.89 1.73
C ASP A 10 -5.89 -18.57 1.10
N LEU A 11 -5.40 -18.21 -0.08
CA LEU A 11 -5.89 -17.03 -0.81
C LEU A 11 -7.34 -17.20 -1.27
N ALA A 12 -7.74 -18.41 -1.69
CA ALA A 12 -9.11 -18.67 -2.09
C ALA A 12 -10.11 -18.45 -0.95
N GLU A 13 -9.77 -18.90 0.26
CA GLU A 13 -10.59 -18.67 1.46
C GLU A 13 -10.63 -17.19 1.82
N TRP A 14 -9.48 -16.49 1.77
CA TRP A 14 -9.41 -15.07 2.08
C TRP A 14 -10.17 -14.20 1.07
N ALA A 15 -10.20 -14.60 -0.20
CA ALA A 15 -10.83 -13.85 -1.27
C ALA A 15 -12.35 -14.04 -1.36
N ASP A 16 -12.94 -15.06 -0.73
CA ASP A 16 -14.31 -15.53 -1.05
C ASP A 16 -15.37 -14.44 -0.94
N ASP A 17 -15.32 -13.62 0.12
CA ASP A 17 -16.28 -12.54 0.34
C ASP A 17 -15.96 -11.24 -0.43
N SER A 18 -14.77 -11.13 -1.03
CA SER A 18 -14.25 -9.87 -1.59
C SER A 18 -13.98 -9.91 -3.10
N SER A 19 -13.60 -11.07 -3.65
CA SER A 19 -13.41 -11.33 -5.07
C SER A 19 -13.77 -12.78 -5.37
N PRO A 20 -15.04 -13.06 -5.70
CA PRO A 20 -15.48 -14.39 -6.12
C PRO A 20 -14.67 -14.94 -7.30
N LEU A 21 -14.22 -14.06 -8.23
CA LEU A 21 -13.36 -14.45 -9.34
C LEU A 21 -12.02 -14.99 -8.85
N TYR A 22 -11.28 -14.24 -8.02
CA TYR A 22 -9.97 -14.68 -7.55
C TYR A 22 -10.09 -15.90 -6.62
N ALA A 23 -11.16 -15.98 -5.83
CA ALA A 23 -11.45 -17.16 -5.02
C ALA A 23 -11.64 -18.40 -5.90
N HIS A 24 -12.46 -18.32 -6.94
CA HIS A 24 -12.67 -19.41 -7.90
C HIS A 24 -11.35 -19.81 -8.61
N LEU A 25 -10.63 -18.85 -9.19
CA LEU A 25 -9.37 -19.12 -9.90
C LEU A 25 -8.32 -19.76 -8.98
N CYS A 26 -8.23 -19.35 -7.73
CA CYS A 26 -7.28 -19.92 -6.78
C CYS A 26 -7.61 -21.37 -6.41
N ARG A 27 -8.88 -21.72 -6.21
CA ARG A 27 -9.29 -23.11 -5.90
C ARG A 27 -8.90 -24.06 -7.03
N GLU A 28 -9.20 -23.67 -8.26
CA GLU A 28 -8.90 -24.49 -9.43
C GLU A 28 -7.40 -24.54 -9.72
N ALA A 29 -6.68 -23.40 -9.57
CA ALA A 29 -5.24 -23.34 -9.75
C ALA A 29 -4.47 -24.20 -8.72
N ALA A 30 -5.01 -24.40 -7.51
CA ALA A 30 -4.41 -25.29 -6.52
C ALA A 30 -4.37 -26.76 -6.97
N GLU A 31 -5.21 -27.15 -7.93
CA GLU A 31 -5.31 -28.53 -8.43
C GLU A 31 -4.71 -28.71 -9.84
N ASP A 32 -4.25 -27.64 -10.50
CA ASP A 32 -3.67 -27.68 -11.85
C ASP A 32 -2.14 -27.62 -11.84
N SER A 33 -1.49 -28.69 -12.33
CA SER A 33 -0.03 -28.81 -12.31
C SER A 33 0.69 -27.78 -13.19
N ASP A 34 0.09 -27.36 -14.30
CA ASP A 34 0.75 -26.45 -15.23
C ASP A 34 0.71 -25.01 -14.70
N ILE A 35 -0.41 -24.63 -14.06
CA ILE A 35 -0.52 -23.34 -13.38
C ILE A 35 0.42 -23.27 -12.18
N LEU A 36 0.52 -24.35 -11.39
CA LEU A 36 1.49 -24.43 -10.30
C LEU A 36 2.94 -24.34 -10.80
N ASP A 37 3.28 -24.91 -11.97
CA ASP A 37 4.61 -24.79 -12.58
C ASP A 37 4.93 -23.35 -13.03
N ILE A 38 3.94 -22.63 -13.56
CA ILE A 38 4.10 -21.19 -13.86
C ILE A 38 4.32 -20.42 -12.56
N ALA A 39 3.46 -20.61 -11.56
CA ALA A 39 3.53 -19.93 -10.27
C ALA A 39 4.83 -20.22 -9.50
N ALA A 40 5.41 -21.41 -9.65
CA ALA A 40 6.70 -21.78 -9.06
C ALA A 40 7.89 -20.93 -9.57
N THR A 41 7.68 -20.12 -10.61
CA THR A 41 8.66 -19.11 -11.07
C THR A 41 8.86 -17.98 -10.04
N VAL A 42 7.89 -17.76 -9.16
CA VAL A 42 7.96 -16.74 -8.11
C VAL A 42 9.07 -17.10 -7.12
N PRO A 43 10.01 -16.18 -6.82
CA PRO A 43 11.04 -16.42 -5.82
C PRO A 43 10.47 -16.77 -4.44
N GLU A 44 11.20 -17.62 -3.70
CA GLU A 44 10.84 -17.99 -2.32
C GLU A 44 10.59 -16.76 -1.43
N GLY A 45 9.63 -16.87 -0.52
CA GLY A 45 9.24 -15.79 0.40
C GLY A 45 8.32 -14.72 -0.21
N ARG A 46 7.88 -14.87 -1.48
CA ARG A 46 6.85 -14.01 -2.08
C ARG A 46 5.50 -14.74 -2.18
N GLN A 47 4.43 -13.96 -2.23
CA GLN A 47 3.05 -14.43 -2.35
C GLN A 47 2.75 -14.84 -3.80
N ALA A 48 3.04 -16.09 -4.15
CA ALA A 48 2.96 -16.55 -5.54
C ALA A 48 1.56 -16.44 -6.17
N PRO A 49 0.45 -16.78 -5.48
CA PRO A 49 -0.90 -16.61 -6.04
C PRO A 49 -1.21 -15.15 -6.39
N HIS A 50 -0.89 -14.21 -5.49
CA HIS A 50 -1.11 -12.78 -5.72
C HIS A 50 -0.34 -12.27 -6.94
N LEU A 51 0.92 -12.69 -7.11
CA LEU A 51 1.75 -12.29 -8.24
C LEU A 51 1.25 -12.89 -9.56
N LEU A 52 0.81 -14.14 -9.57
CA LEU A 52 0.23 -14.77 -10.76
C LEU A 52 -1.03 -14.03 -11.20
N LEU A 53 -1.98 -13.82 -10.29
CA LEU A 53 -3.22 -13.12 -10.58
C LEU A 53 -2.97 -11.69 -11.08
N ALA A 54 -2.04 -10.96 -10.46
CA ALA A 54 -1.66 -9.62 -10.92
C ALA A 54 -0.97 -9.65 -12.30
N ALA A 55 -0.09 -10.61 -12.57
CA ALA A 55 0.56 -10.75 -13.88
C ALA A 55 -0.47 -11.07 -14.99
N VAL A 56 -1.41 -11.97 -14.72
CA VAL A 56 -2.50 -12.28 -15.64
C VAL A 56 -3.37 -11.05 -15.88
N HIS A 57 -3.79 -10.35 -14.82
CA HIS A 57 -4.58 -9.13 -14.93
C HIS A 57 -3.87 -8.04 -15.73
N TYR A 58 -2.57 -7.84 -15.48
CA TYR A 58 -1.72 -6.88 -16.19
C TYR A 58 -1.67 -7.17 -17.71
N LEU A 59 -1.49 -8.43 -18.09
CA LEU A 59 -1.44 -8.82 -19.50
C LEU A 59 -2.83 -8.85 -20.13
N LEU A 60 -3.86 -9.28 -19.40
CA LEU A 60 -5.23 -9.36 -19.90
C LEU A 60 -5.79 -7.97 -20.21
N ALA A 61 -5.45 -6.95 -19.42
CA ALA A 61 -5.81 -5.56 -19.71
C ALA A 61 -5.23 -5.05 -21.05
N ARG A 62 -4.16 -5.69 -21.57
CA ARG A 62 -3.55 -5.41 -22.88
C ARG A 62 -4.01 -6.35 -23.99
N ASN A 63 -4.71 -7.42 -23.62
CA ASN A 63 -5.22 -8.45 -24.51
C ASN A 63 -6.72 -8.67 -24.23
N SER A 64 -7.48 -7.58 -24.19
CA SER A 64 -8.88 -7.57 -23.73
C SER A 64 -9.86 -8.29 -24.67
N ASP A 65 -9.42 -8.68 -25.87
CA ASP A 65 -10.19 -9.51 -26.81
C ASP A 65 -10.23 -10.99 -26.40
N HIS A 66 -9.40 -11.42 -25.44
CA HIS A 66 -9.39 -12.79 -24.94
C HIS A 66 -10.63 -13.09 -24.08
N ARG A 67 -11.23 -14.27 -24.21
CA ARG A 67 -12.47 -14.66 -23.50
C ARG A 67 -12.39 -14.58 -21.96
N LEU A 68 -11.19 -14.66 -21.39
CA LEU A 68 -10.98 -14.44 -19.95
C LEU A 68 -11.41 -13.03 -19.49
N ALA A 69 -11.32 -12.03 -20.37
CA ALA A 69 -11.72 -10.65 -20.06
C ALA A 69 -13.22 -10.55 -19.74
N GLU A 70 -14.05 -11.48 -20.21
CA GLU A 70 -15.48 -11.53 -19.91
C GLU A 70 -15.77 -11.66 -18.41
N TYR A 71 -14.83 -12.21 -17.63
CA TYR A 71 -14.97 -12.42 -16.19
C TYR A 71 -14.39 -11.29 -15.34
N TYR A 72 -13.63 -10.36 -15.91
CA TYR A 72 -12.94 -9.30 -15.18
C TYR A 72 -13.79 -8.00 -15.19
N PRO A 73 -14.49 -7.64 -14.09
CA PRO A 73 -15.33 -6.42 -14.04
C PRO A 73 -14.54 -5.11 -14.15
N SER A 74 -13.22 -5.18 -14.00
CA SER A 74 -12.30 -4.07 -14.25
C SER A 74 -11.95 -3.86 -15.73
N ILE A 75 -12.28 -4.81 -16.60
CA ILE A 75 -11.99 -4.78 -18.05
C ILE A 75 -13.30 -4.70 -18.85
N THR A 76 -14.33 -5.45 -18.45
CA THR A 76 -15.63 -5.47 -19.14
C THR A 76 -16.78 -5.21 -18.18
N GLN A 77 -17.86 -4.60 -18.69
CA GLN A 77 -19.12 -4.44 -17.95
C GLN A 77 -20.33 -4.67 -18.87
N PRO A 78 -21.28 -5.57 -18.52
CA PRO A 78 -21.26 -6.45 -17.34
C PRO A 78 -20.23 -7.60 -17.49
N ALA A 79 -19.58 -7.98 -16.39
CA ALA A 79 -18.76 -9.19 -16.33
C ALA A 79 -19.62 -10.43 -16.03
N ARG A 80 -19.18 -11.59 -16.51
CA ARG A 80 -19.74 -12.90 -16.18
C ARG A 80 -19.29 -13.34 -14.79
N ASP A 81 -20.19 -14.01 -14.07
CA ASP A 81 -19.83 -14.71 -12.84
C ASP A 81 -18.89 -15.89 -13.16
N PRO A 82 -17.96 -16.24 -12.25
CA PRO A 82 -17.05 -17.37 -12.46
C PRO A 82 -17.82 -18.69 -12.54
N ASP A 83 -17.56 -19.44 -13.61
CA ASP A 83 -18.10 -20.76 -13.93
C ASP A 83 -16.96 -21.71 -14.37
N ASP A 84 -17.27 -22.97 -14.72
CA ASP A 84 -16.26 -23.95 -15.16
C ASP A 84 -15.48 -23.48 -16.41
N GLU A 85 -16.06 -22.61 -17.24
CA GLU A 85 -15.38 -22.03 -18.41
C GLU A 85 -14.37 -20.95 -18.03
N CYS A 86 -14.57 -20.28 -16.88
CA CYS A 86 -13.68 -19.24 -16.35
C CYS A 86 -12.27 -19.78 -16.13
N PHE A 87 -12.13 -20.91 -15.42
CA PHE A 87 -10.81 -21.49 -15.19
C PHE A 87 -10.18 -22.02 -16.47
N GLN A 88 -10.97 -22.57 -17.39
CA GLN A 88 -10.45 -23.01 -18.70
C GLN A 88 -9.87 -21.84 -19.49
N ALA A 89 -10.56 -20.69 -19.51
CA ALA A 89 -10.07 -19.47 -20.12
C ALA A 89 -8.81 -18.93 -19.41
N PHE A 90 -8.77 -18.99 -18.08
CA PHE A 90 -7.61 -18.57 -17.30
C PHE A 90 -6.39 -19.43 -17.58
N ARG A 91 -6.58 -20.76 -17.61
CA ARG A 91 -5.54 -21.72 -17.89
C ARG A 91 -4.99 -21.57 -19.30
N GLU A 92 -5.88 -21.44 -20.30
CA GLU A 92 -5.50 -21.13 -21.69
C GLU A 92 -4.63 -19.88 -21.76
N PHE A 93 -5.10 -18.78 -21.18
CA PHE A 93 -4.36 -17.51 -21.15
C PHE A 93 -2.99 -17.65 -20.48
N CYS A 94 -2.91 -18.32 -19.34
CA CYS A 94 -1.66 -18.54 -18.62
C CYS A 94 -0.64 -19.34 -19.45
N LEU A 95 -1.09 -20.36 -20.18
CA LEU A 95 -0.22 -21.19 -21.01
C LEU A 95 0.22 -20.45 -22.27
N ASP A 96 -0.69 -19.76 -22.95
CA ASP A 96 -0.39 -19.01 -24.17
C ASP A 96 0.54 -17.82 -23.90
N HIS A 97 0.44 -17.23 -22.71
CA HIS A 97 1.27 -16.09 -22.28
C HIS A 97 2.36 -16.48 -21.26
N ALA A 98 2.72 -17.77 -21.15
CA ALA A 98 3.68 -18.22 -20.13
C ALA A 98 5.05 -17.50 -20.25
N ASP A 99 5.51 -17.23 -21.48
CA ASP A 99 6.77 -16.54 -21.75
C ASP A 99 6.76 -15.06 -21.34
N ASP A 100 5.58 -14.43 -21.28
CA ASP A 100 5.38 -13.05 -20.80
C ASP A 100 5.13 -13.00 -19.29
N ILE A 101 4.41 -14.00 -18.74
CA ILE A 101 4.08 -14.10 -17.32
C ILE A 101 5.33 -14.37 -16.49
N ARG A 102 6.14 -15.36 -16.87
CA ARG A 102 7.30 -15.80 -16.06
C ARG A 102 8.30 -14.66 -15.76
N PRO A 103 8.68 -13.79 -16.71
CA PRO A 103 9.48 -12.60 -16.41
C PRO A 103 8.87 -11.71 -15.33
N LEU A 104 7.56 -11.42 -15.41
CA LEU A 104 6.86 -10.62 -14.40
C LEU A 104 6.92 -11.28 -13.03
N LEU A 105 6.71 -12.59 -12.93
CA LEU A 105 6.77 -13.33 -11.67
C LEU A 105 8.15 -13.29 -10.99
N ARG A 106 9.23 -13.22 -11.79
CA ARG A 106 10.61 -13.12 -11.25
C ARG A 106 10.89 -11.74 -10.69
N THR A 107 10.51 -10.70 -11.42
CA THR A 107 10.98 -9.33 -11.15
C THR A 107 10.00 -8.51 -10.33
N ARG A 108 8.70 -8.62 -10.63
CA ARG A 108 7.67 -7.82 -9.96
C ARG A 108 7.39 -8.32 -8.54
N ARG A 109 6.86 -7.41 -7.73
CA ARG A 109 6.49 -7.61 -6.33
C ARG A 109 5.05 -7.18 -6.11
N THR A 110 4.40 -7.82 -5.14
CA THR A 110 3.18 -7.27 -4.55
C THR A 110 3.53 -5.93 -3.92
N GLN A 111 2.74 -4.91 -4.21
CA GLN A 111 2.92 -3.57 -3.66
C GLN A 111 1.61 -3.09 -3.05
N THR A 112 1.59 -2.93 -1.73
CA THR A 112 0.37 -2.55 -1.01
C THR A 112 0.28 -1.03 -0.92
N ASN A 113 -0.07 -0.38 -2.03
CA ASN A 113 -0.22 1.07 -2.11
C ASN A 113 -1.68 1.52 -1.87
N ALA A 114 -2.19 1.30 -0.65
CA ALA A 114 -3.55 1.70 -0.30
C ALA A 114 -3.60 3.21 0.00
N VAL A 115 -3.83 4.01 -1.04
CA VAL A 115 -3.90 5.48 -1.00
C VAL A 115 -4.84 6.00 0.10
N ARG A 116 -5.94 5.30 0.35
CA ARG A 116 -6.91 5.66 1.39
C ARG A 116 -6.30 5.73 2.80
N ARG A 117 -5.14 5.11 3.07
CA ARG A 117 -4.39 5.31 4.33
C ARG A 117 -3.95 6.76 4.53
N SER A 118 -3.90 7.56 3.48
CA SER A 118 -3.70 9.01 3.61
C SER A 118 -4.78 9.67 4.49
N ALA A 119 -5.99 9.09 4.60
CA ALA A 119 -7.02 9.57 5.53
C ALA A 119 -6.69 9.30 7.02
N VAL A 120 -5.80 8.34 7.29
CA VAL A 120 -5.28 8.08 8.64
C VAL A 120 -4.07 8.96 8.90
N LEU A 121 -3.21 9.13 7.88
CA LEU A 121 -2.00 9.95 7.97
C LEU A 121 -2.31 11.45 8.05
N TYR A 122 -3.38 11.95 7.43
CA TYR A 122 -3.74 13.36 7.47
C TYR A 122 -3.89 13.91 8.90
N PRO A 123 -4.76 13.36 9.77
CA PRO A 123 -4.84 13.82 11.15
C PRO A 123 -3.58 13.51 11.97
N ALA A 124 -2.91 12.37 11.73
CA ALA A 124 -1.69 12.01 12.47
C ALA A 124 -0.55 13.00 12.19
N ILE A 125 -0.28 13.31 10.92
CA ILE A 125 0.74 14.28 10.52
C ILE A 125 0.33 15.69 10.96
N ALA A 126 -0.97 16.03 10.97
CA ALA A 126 -1.44 17.31 11.53
C ALA A 126 -1.14 17.45 13.03
N GLN A 127 -1.25 16.36 13.80
CA GLN A 127 -0.87 16.37 15.21
C GLN A 127 0.65 16.53 15.39
N VAL A 128 1.45 15.83 14.58
CA VAL A 128 2.91 15.96 14.59
C VAL A 128 3.33 17.40 14.25
N ALA A 129 2.78 17.97 13.17
CA ALA A 129 3.12 19.31 12.72
C ALA A 129 2.79 20.38 13.77
N ARG A 130 1.67 20.24 14.48
CA ARG A 130 1.31 21.13 15.60
C ARG A 130 2.32 21.06 16.75
N ALA A 131 2.84 19.87 17.04
CA ALA A 131 3.82 19.68 18.09
C ALA A 131 5.23 20.15 17.68
N ALA A 132 5.55 20.08 16.40
CA ALA A 132 6.82 20.51 15.84
C ALA A 132 6.92 22.03 15.57
N ASP A 133 5.78 22.74 15.55
CA ASP A 133 5.67 24.20 15.31
C ASP A 133 6.39 24.67 14.03
N GLY A 134 6.25 23.92 12.93
CA GLY A 134 6.90 24.25 11.67
C GLY A 134 6.62 23.25 10.53
N PRO A 135 7.11 23.54 9.32
CA PRO A 135 6.94 22.65 8.18
C PRO A 135 7.77 21.37 8.36
N LEU A 136 7.17 20.23 8.03
CA LEU A 136 7.81 18.92 8.21
C LEU A 136 8.61 18.50 6.98
N ALA A 137 9.72 17.82 7.19
CA ALA A 137 10.29 16.93 6.19
C ALA A 137 9.72 15.51 6.40
N LEU A 138 9.13 14.92 5.37
CA LEU A 138 8.56 13.57 5.44
C LEU A 138 9.52 12.53 4.87
N VAL A 139 9.64 11.41 5.58
CA VAL A 139 10.36 10.22 5.11
C VAL A 139 9.44 9.02 5.24
N GLU A 140 8.96 8.44 4.14
CA GLU A 140 8.15 7.20 4.19
C GLU A 140 9.02 5.97 3.96
N LEU A 141 8.90 4.96 4.83
CA LEU A 141 9.57 3.66 4.70
C LEU A 141 8.64 2.66 4.01
N GLY A 142 9.10 2.05 2.92
CA GLY A 142 8.29 1.15 2.08
C GLY A 142 7.10 1.82 1.37
N PRO A 143 7.26 3.00 0.74
CA PRO A 143 6.18 3.76 0.11
C PRO A 143 5.64 3.14 -1.20
N SER A 144 6.31 2.14 -1.75
CA SER A 144 6.12 1.67 -3.13
C SER A 144 6.24 2.80 -4.16
N ALA A 145 5.14 3.46 -4.51
CA ALA A 145 5.09 4.55 -5.48
C ALA A 145 4.92 5.95 -4.82
N GLY A 146 5.01 6.02 -3.48
CA GLY A 146 4.96 7.30 -2.76
C GLY A 146 3.60 7.98 -2.71
N LEU A 147 2.50 7.28 -3.03
CA LEU A 147 1.19 7.94 -3.10
C LEU A 147 0.70 8.45 -1.74
N ASN A 148 1.14 7.87 -0.61
CA ASN A 148 0.80 8.37 0.71
C ASN A 148 1.66 9.57 1.16
N LEU A 149 2.85 9.77 0.58
CA LEU A 149 3.63 11.01 0.75
C LEU A 149 2.91 12.24 0.18
N LEU A 150 1.86 12.06 -0.61
CA LEU A 150 1.06 13.12 -1.21
C LEU A 150 -0.24 13.41 -0.44
N PHE A 151 -0.33 12.98 0.83
CA PHE A 151 -1.54 13.14 1.65
C PHE A 151 -2.06 14.58 1.71
N ASP A 152 -1.18 15.59 1.68
CA ASP A 152 -1.53 17.01 1.68
C ASP A 152 -2.18 17.49 0.38
N ARG A 153 -2.12 16.69 -0.69
CA ARG A 153 -2.63 17.06 -2.02
C ARG A 153 -4.01 16.52 -2.32
N TYR A 154 -4.54 15.67 -1.46
CA TYR A 154 -5.84 15.04 -1.64
C TYR A 154 -6.96 15.80 -0.94
N ARG A 155 -8.18 15.61 -1.42
CA ARG A 155 -9.41 15.98 -0.71
C ARG A 155 -9.86 14.80 0.13
N TYR A 156 -10.41 15.06 1.31
CA TYR A 156 -10.94 14.04 2.19
C TYR A 156 -12.40 14.29 2.52
N ASP A 157 -13.15 13.21 2.74
CA ASP A 157 -14.49 13.26 3.31
C ASP A 157 -14.59 12.25 4.47
N TYR A 158 -14.76 12.78 5.68
CA TYR A 158 -14.95 12.02 6.90
C TYR A 158 -16.41 12.15 7.36
N ASP A 159 -17.28 11.29 6.86
CA ASP A 159 -18.72 11.28 7.20
C ASP A 159 -19.36 12.67 7.03
N SER A 160 -19.18 13.31 5.87
CA SER A 160 -19.60 14.67 5.49
C SER A 160 -18.71 15.82 6.02
N ARG A 161 -17.66 15.53 6.80
CA ARG A 161 -16.64 16.53 7.16
C ARG A 161 -15.53 16.54 6.10
N VAL A 162 -15.57 17.54 5.23
CA VAL A 162 -14.62 17.70 4.13
C VAL A 162 -13.44 18.58 4.53
N VAL A 163 -12.21 18.11 4.25
CA VAL A 163 -10.96 18.85 4.47
C VAL A 163 -9.93 18.55 3.37
N GLY A 164 -8.79 19.24 3.40
CA GLY A 164 -7.68 19.04 2.46
C GLY A 164 -7.80 19.89 1.21
N ASN A 165 -7.17 19.45 0.13
CA ASN A 165 -7.10 20.20 -1.11
C ASN A 165 -8.43 20.14 -1.88
N SER A 166 -9.19 21.23 -1.93
CA SER A 166 -10.47 21.29 -2.64
C SER A 166 -10.37 21.07 -4.14
N ASP A 167 -9.19 21.31 -4.73
CA ASP A 167 -8.95 21.23 -6.16
C ASP A 167 -8.43 19.84 -6.59
N SER A 168 -8.24 18.92 -5.63
CA SER A 168 -7.83 17.54 -5.91
C SER A 168 -8.85 16.83 -6.81
N PRO A 169 -8.40 16.12 -7.86
CA PRO A 169 -9.29 15.32 -8.72
C PRO A 169 -9.85 14.07 -8.01
N ILE A 170 -9.39 13.77 -6.80
CA ILE A 170 -9.91 12.69 -5.96
C ILE A 170 -10.41 13.19 -4.61
N THR A 171 -11.46 12.53 -4.14
CA THR A 171 -11.87 12.56 -2.73
C THR A 171 -11.62 11.18 -2.13
N ILE A 172 -10.85 11.16 -1.05
CA ILE A 172 -10.61 9.98 -0.23
C ILE A 172 -11.66 9.96 0.88
N GLU A 173 -12.51 8.94 0.87
CA GLU A 173 -13.55 8.75 1.87
C GLU A 173 -13.06 7.79 2.97
N SER A 174 -13.31 8.15 4.23
CA SER A 174 -13.06 7.29 5.39
C SER A 174 -14.01 7.64 6.53
N SER A 175 -14.59 6.65 7.20
CA SER A 175 -15.46 6.92 8.35
C SER A 175 -14.68 7.07 9.66
N VAL A 176 -15.12 7.98 10.53
CA VAL A 176 -14.60 8.13 11.90
C VAL A 176 -15.53 7.39 12.85
N ARG A 177 -15.11 6.20 13.30
CA ARG A 177 -15.91 5.37 14.21
C ARG A 177 -15.96 5.94 15.62
N HIS A 178 -14.83 6.43 16.11
CA HIS A 178 -14.67 6.98 17.46
C HIS A 178 -13.63 8.12 17.49
N GLY A 179 -13.75 8.98 18.50
CA GLY A 179 -12.86 10.12 18.74
C GLY A 179 -13.14 11.34 17.85
N ASP A 180 -12.33 12.38 18.01
CA ASP A 180 -12.35 13.60 17.18
C ASP A 180 -10.94 13.86 16.64
N PRO A 181 -10.57 13.27 15.49
CA PRO A 181 -9.25 13.45 14.92
C PRO A 181 -9.01 14.93 14.57
N PRO A 182 -7.77 15.44 14.70
CA PRO A 182 -7.43 16.79 14.30
C PRO A 182 -7.45 16.91 12.77
N LEU A 183 -8.59 17.33 12.24
CA LEU A 183 -8.80 17.56 10.82
C LEU A 183 -8.83 19.06 10.53
N PRO A 184 -7.66 19.72 10.38
CA PRO A 184 -7.61 21.11 9.92
C PRO A 184 -8.16 21.24 8.50
N GLU A 185 -8.76 22.39 8.17
CA GLU A 185 -9.28 22.65 6.82
C GLU A 185 -8.16 22.59 5.76
N THR A 186 -7.00 23.13 6.10
CA THR A 186 -5.79 23.11 5.28
C THR A 186 -4.78 22.10 5.81
N PRO A 187 -4.07 21.39 4.91
CA PRO A 187 -3.05 20.44 5.31
C PRO A 187 -1.85 21.16 5.98
N PRO A 188 -1.08 20.45 6.82
CA PRO A 188 0.20 20.95 7.30
C PRO A 188 1.16 21.27 6.14
N GLU A 189 2.01 22.29 6.33
CA GLU A 189 3.06 22.62 5.35
C GLU A 189 4.15 21.54 5.34
N ILE A 190 4.47 21.05 4.14
CA ILE A 190 5.51 20.04 3.93
C ILE A 190 6.67 20.67 3.19
N ARG A 191 7.83 20.74 3.86
CA ARG A 191 9.06 21.30 3.30
C ARG A 191 9.65 20.40 2.21
N SER A 192 9.70 19.11 2.48
CA SER A 192 10.25 18.10 1.58
C SER A 192 9.63 16.75 1.88
N ARG A 193 9.64 15.86 0.90
CA ARG A 193 9.16 14.48 1.03
C ARG A 193 10.09 13.54 0.28
N VAL A 194 10.46 12.44 0.90
CA VAL A 194 11.26 11.38 0.29
C VAL A 194 10.74 10.03 0.75
N GLY A 195 10.74 9.06 -0.16
CA GLY A 195 10.38 7.69 0.13
C GLY A 195 11.58 6.77 -0.05
N LEU A 196 11.75 5.82 0.87
CA LEU A 196 12.81 4.81 0.83
C LEU A 196 12.18 3.43 0.66
N ASP A 197 12.35 2.81 -0.50
CA ASP A 197 11.76 1.52 -0.86
C ASP A 197 12.81 0.60 -1.48
N ARG A 198 12.68 -0.72 -1.29
CA ARG A 198 13.57 -1.70 -1.94
C ARG A 198 13.26 -1.92 -3.43
N ASN A 199 12.09 -1.49 -3.89
CA ASN A 199 11.65 -1.62 -5.27
C ASN A 199 10.62 -0.52 -5.57
N PRO A 200 11.04 0.76 -5.59
CA PRO A 200 10.15 1.88 -5.84
C PRO A 200 9.53 1.76 -7.23
N LEU A 201 8.30 2.26 -7.37
CA LEU A 201 7.61 2.30 -8.67
C LEU A 201 7.49 3.74 -9.17
N ASP A 202 7.83 3.94 -10.44
CA ASP A 202 7.79 5.26 -11.07
C ASP A 202 6.38 5.55 -11.60
N VAL A 203 5.69 6.48 -10.93
CA VAL A 203 4.34 6.91 -11.34
C VAL A 203 4.33 7.67 -12.68
N THR A 204 5.48 8.08 -13.21
CA THR A 204 5.58 8.70 -14.54
C THR A 204 5.66 7.65 -15.66
N ASP A 205 6.12 6.42 -15.35
CA ASP A 205 6.13 5.26 -16.26
C ASP A 205 4.72 4.63 -16.37
N GLU A 206 4.29 4.34 -17.60
CA GLU A 206 3.02 3.66 -17.86
C GLU A 206 3.02 2.21 -17.39
N VAL A 207 4.14 1.49 -17.54
CA VAL A 207 4.28 0.09 -17.16
C VAL A 207 4.07 -0.09 -15.65
N ASP A 208 4.65 0.81 -14.84
CA ASP A 208 4.55 0.75 -13.38
C ASP A 208 3.15 1.14 -12.89
N ARG A 209 2.51 2.12 -13.53
CA ARG A 209 1.11 2.46 -13.23
C ARG A 209 0.16 1.32 -13.55
N ASP A 210 0.36 0.67 -14.67
CA ASP A 210 -0.48 -0.47 -15.05
C ASP A 210 -0.21 -1.68 -14.16
N TRP A 211 1.01 -1.84 -13.66
CA TRP A 211 1.31 -2.83 -12.62
C TRP A 211 0.57 -2.51 -11.31
N LEU A 212 0.59 -1.25 -10.86
CA LEU A 212 -0.17 -0.80 -9.68
C LEU A 212 -1.68 -1.07 -9.83
N ARG A 213 -2.25 -0.85 -11.02
CA ARG A 213 -3.66 -1.18 -11.32
C ARG A 213 -3.94 -2.67 -11.27
N ALA A 214 -3.05 -3.49 -11.81
CA ALA A 214 -3.21 -4.94 -11.83
C ALA A 214 -3.18 -5.55 -10.43
N LEU A 215 -2.51 -4.89 -9.47
CA LEU A 215 -2.52 -5.26 -8.05
C LEU A 215 -3.85 -4.95 -7.33
N VAL A 216 -4.74 -4.15 -7.94
CA VAL A 216 -6.10 -3.93 -7.44
C VAL A 216 -7.02 -5.01 -8.00
N TRP A 217 -7.69 -5.73 -7.10
CA TRP A 217 -8.53 -6.88 -7.44
C TRP A 217 -9.69 -6.49 -8.35
N PRO A 218 -10.13 -7.35 -9.28
CA PRO A 218 -11.04 -6.99 -10.36
C PRO A 218 -12.30 -6.26 -9.87
N GLU A 219 -12.91 -6.75 -8.78
CA GLU A 219 -14.14 -6.25 -8.17
C GLU A 219 -13.95 -4.95 -7.36
N HIS A 220 -12.71 -4.56 -7.03
CA HIS A 220 -12.43 -3.40 -6.17
C HIS A 220 -12.44 -2.08 -6.95
N GLU A 221 -13.55 -1.76 -7.62
CA GLU A 221 -13.73 -0.55 -8.45
C GLU A 221 -13.42 0.74 -7.68
N ALA A 222 -13.99 0.89 -6.47
CA ALA A 222 -13.78 2.08 -5.65
C ALA A 222 -12.32 2.29 -5.25
N ARG A 223 -11.56 1.21 -5.03
CA ARG A 223 -10.12 1.28 -4.75
C ARG A 223 -9.34 1.67 -6.00
N ARG A 224 -9.75 1.15 -7.16
CA ARG A 224 -9.13 1.46 -8.46
C ARG A 224 -9.33 2.93 -8.83
N ALA A 225 -10.54 3.46 -8.63
CA ALA A 225 -10.84 4.88 -8.87
C ALA A 225 -9.98 5.82 -7.99
N VAL A 226 -9.81 5.49 -6.71
CA VAL A 226 -8.93 6.25 -5.81
C VAL A 226 -7.47 6.17 -6.27
N LEU A 227 -7.00 4.98 -6.64
CA LEU A 227 -5.65 4.80 -7.18
C LEU A 227 -5.43 5.63 -8.45
N ASP A 228 -6.35 5.59 -9.41
CA ASP A 228 -6.22 6.29 -10.69
C ASP A 228 -6.12 7.80 -10.55
N GLY A 229 -6.93 8.39 -9.69
CA GLY A 229 -6.84 9.82 -9.48
C GLY A 229 -5.66 10.21 -8.56
N ALA A 230 -5.18 9.34 -7.67
CA ALA A 230 -3.92 9.55 -6.96
C ALA A 230 -2.71 9.49 -7.90
N LEU A 231 -2.71 8.55 -8.85
CA LEU A 231 -1.73 8.50 -9.93
C LEU A 231 -1.79 9.77 -10.81
N THR A 232 -2.97 10.35 -11.00
CA THR A 232 -3.12 11.63 -11.71
C THR A 232 -2.45 12.77 -10.94
N VAL A 233 -2.70 12.89 -9.63
CA VAL A 233 -2.03 13.89 -8.76
C VAL A 233 -0.52 13.69 -8.73
N ALA A 234 -0.06 12.44 -8.63
CA ALA A 234 1.36 12.12 -8.51
C ALA A 234 2.15 12.36 -9.79
N ARG A 235 1.52 12.29 -10.98
CA ARG A 235 2.19 12.57 -12.25
C ARG A 235 2.61 14.04 -12.39
N ASP A 236 1.85 14.96 -11.82
CA ASP A 236 2.11 16.40 -11.97
C ASP A 236 3.34 16.85 -11.17
N ASP A 237 3.57 16.25 -10.00
CA ASP A 237 4.74 16.50 -9.16
C ASP A 237 5.05 15.27 -8.29
N PRO A 238 5.76 14.27 -8.84
CA PRO A 238 6.00 13.00 -8.17
C PRO A 238 6.91 13.15 -6.93
N PRO A 239 6.66 12.40 -5.85
CA PRO A 239 7.56 12.41 -4.70
C PRO A 239 8.93 11.82 -5.07
N ALA A 240 10.00 12.30 -4.41
CA ALA A 240 11.30 11.69 -4.56
C ALA A 240 11.30 10.29 -3.95
N LEU A 241 11.71 9.29 -4.72
CA LEU A 241 11.85 7.90 -4.26
C LEU A 241 13.29 7.45 -4.43
N ILE A 242 13.83 6.82 -3.39
CA ILE A 242 15.18 6.26 -3.35
C ILE A 242 15.03 4.75 -3.25
N GLU A 243 15.70 4.03 -4.15
CA GLU A 243 15.86 2.59 -4.03
C GLU A 243 16.91 2.29 -2.96
N GLY A 244 16.51 1.63 -1.87
CA GLY A 244 17.40 1.32 -0.75
C GLY A 244 16.75 0.52 0.37
N ASP A 245 17.58 0.14 1.34
CA ASP A 245 17.17 -0.54 2.57
C ASP A 245 16.88 0.46 3.69
N MET A 246 15.74 0.29 4.37
CA MET A 246 15.32 1.21 5.43
C MET A 246 16.22 1.22 6.67
N LEU A 247 17.04 0.19 6.87
CA LEU A 247 18.01 0.15 7.97
C LEU A 247 19.34 0.76 7.57
N ASP A 248 19.83 0.39 6.38
CA ASP A 248 21.18 0.77 5.95
C ASP A 248 21.24 2.19 5.36
N ASP A 249 20.21 2.62 4.63
CA ASP A 249 20.23 3.85 3.85
C ASP A 249 19.50 5.02 4.54
N LEU A 250 18.65 4.76 5.54
CA LEU A 250 17.88 5.78 6.24
C LEU A 250 18.77 6.89 6.86
N PRO A 251 19.90 6.60 7.53
CA PRO A 251 20.77 7.64 8.07
C PRO A 251 21.23 8.64 7.01
N ALA A 252 21.65 8.15 5.83
CA ALA A 252 22.09 9.00 4.73
C ALA A 252 20.95 9.87 4.17
N VAL A 253 19.73 9.32 4.10
CA VAL A 253 18.55 10.09 3.70
C VAL A 253 18.25 11.22 4.68
N LEU A 254 18.41 10.97 5.98
CA LEU A 254 18.20 11.98 7.02
C LEU A 254 19.29 13.05 7.02
N ASP A 255 20.55 12.70 6.74
CA ASP A 255 21.67 13.65 6.68
C ASP A 255 21.49 14.74 5.60
N GLU A 256 20.77 14.44 4.52
CA GLU A 256 20.42 15.41 3.47
C GLU A 256 19.35 16.42 3.92
N ILE A 257 18.63 16.14 5.01
CA ILE A 257 17.61 17.03 5.57
C ILE A 257 18.25 17.97 6.61
N PRO A 258 18.14 19.31 6.47
CA PRO A 258 18.71 20.26 7.43
C PRO A 258 18.36 19.93 8.88
N SER A 259 19.34 20.05 9.77
CA SER A 259 19.22 19.61 11.18
C SER A 259 18.18 20.39 11.98
N ASP A 260 17.84 21.61 11.55
CA ASP A 260 16.83 22.47 12.16
C ASP A 260 15.40 22.20 11.66
N VAL A 261 15.23 21.34 10.67
CA VAL A 261 13.91 20.94 10.14
C VAL A 261 13.42 19.70 10.88
N PRO A 262 12.22 19.76 11.51
CA PRO A 262 11.61 18.59 12.11
C PRO A 262 11.27 17.53 11.05
N VAL A 263 11.68 16.29 11.31
CA VAL A 263 11.44 15.14 10.44
C VAL A 263 10.28 14.33 10.97
N CYS A 264 9.37 13.91 10.10
CA CYS A 264 8.39 12.87 10.39
C CYS A 264 8.69 11.65 9.52
N VAL A 265 9.26 10.62 10.16
CA VAL A 265 9.40 9.29 9.56
C VAL A 265 8.05 8.59 9.67
N VAL A 266 7.60 7.96 8.59
CA VAL A 266 6.29 7.32 8.50
C VAL A 266 6.42 5.90 7.96
N ASN A 267 5.77 4.95 8.63
CA ASN A 267 5.42 3.67 8.03
C ASN A 267 4.01 3.28 8.47
N THR A 268 3.20 2.83 7.51
CA THR A 268 1.83 2.38 7.82
C THR A 268 1.77 0.88 8.02
N LEU A 269 2.18 0.08 7.04
CA LEU A 269 2.07 -1.39 7.13
C LEU A 269 3.39 -2.13 6.83
N VAL A 270 4.45 -1.48 6.36
CA VAL A 270 5.65 -2.20 5.87
C VAL A 270 6.21 -3.21 6.88
N LEU A 271 6.10 -2.94 8.19
CA LEU A 271 6.66 -3.77 9.25
C LEU A 271 6.00 -5.15 9.38
N TYR A 272 4.78 -5.38 8.87
CA TYR A 272 4.21 -6.74 8.86
C TYR A 272 5.02 -7.71 7.97
N GLN A 273 5.76 -7.18 7.01
CA GLN A 273 6.60 -7.95 6.07
C GLN A 273 8.05 -8.07 6.52
N VAL A 274 8.44 -7.34 7.56
CA VAL A 274 9.82 -7.27 8.07
C VAL A 274 9.96 -8.30 9.21
N PRO A 275 11.03 -9.09 9.32
CA PRO A 275 11.31 -9.93 10.50
C PRO A 275 11.32 -9.13 11.81
N GLU A 276 10.97 -9.75 12.93
CA GLU A 276 10.84 -9.05 14.23
C GLU A 276 12.17 -8.43 14.66
N GLU A 277 13.26 -9.16 14.47
CA GLU A 277 14.61 -8.72 14.80
C GLU A 277 15.02 -7.47 14.02
N LEU A 278 14.58 -7.35 12.76
CA LEU A 278 14.85 -6.16 11.94
C LEU A 278 13.98 -4.97 12.35
N SER A 279 12.74 -5.20 12.81
CA SER A 279 11.89 -4.15 13.37
C SER A 279 12.44 -3.60 14.69
N GLU A 280 13.05 -4.44 15.52
CA GLU A 280 13.76 -4.02 16.74
C GLU A 280 14.98 -3.14 16.40
N VAL A 281 15.79 -3.55 15.43
CA VAL A 281 16.93 -2.75 14.95
C VAL A 281 16.49 -1.38 14.42
N LEU A 282 15.41 -1.33 13.62
CA LEU A 282 14.85 -0.06 13.15
C LEU A 282 14.41 0.83 14.32
N THR A 283 13.79 0.22 15.33
CA THR A 283 13.33 0.94 16.53
C THR A 283 14.50 1.58 17.26
N THR A 284 15.56 0.82 17.54
CA THR A 284 16.77 1.34 18.19
C THR A 284 17.41 2.45 17.36
N LEU A 285 17.55 2.25 16.04
CA LEU A 285 18.11 3.26 15.14
C LEU A 285 17.33 4.59 15.21
N LEU A 286 16.00 4.54 15.12
CA LEU A 286 15.16 5.74 15.15
C LEU A 286 15.15 6.40 16.52
N GLU A 287 15.16 5.63 17.60
CA GLU A 287 15.23 6.17 18.97
C GLU A 287 16.58 6.85 19.24
N ASP A 288 17.69 6.30 18.74
CA ASP A 288 19.01 6.95 18.81
C ASP A 288 19.00 8.27 18.02
N LEU A 289 18.44 8.28 16.81
CA LEU A 289 18.35 9.49 15.97
C LEU A 289 17.44 10.57 16.56
N MET A 290 16.40 10.20 17.32
CA MET A 290 15.53 11.14 18.03
C MET A 290 16.28 11.92 19.12
N ALA A 291 17.40 11.39 19.64
CA ALA A 291 18.24 12.11 20.60
C ALA A 291 19.06 13.23 19.94
N ASP A 292 19.36 13.12 18.64
CA ASP A 292 20.28 14.02 17.93
C ASP A 292 19.56 15.13 17.12
N ARG A 293 18.29 14.92 16.75
CA ARG A 293 17.52 15.87 15.94
C ARG A 293 16.02 15.83 16.26
N PRO A 294 15.23 16.87 15.90
CA PRO A 294 13.78 16.83 16.02
C PRO A 294 13.18 15.78 15.07
N LEU A 295 13.08 14.54 15.52
CA LEU A 295 12.53 13.42 14.77
C LEU A 295 11.26 12.91 15.45
N HIS A 296 10.22 12.76 14.64
CA HIS A 296 8.96 12.12 14.99
C HIS A 296 8.80 10.86 14.15
N TRP A 297 8.28 9.80 14.74
CA TRP A 297 8.03 8.56 14.02
C TRP A 297 6.57 8.15 14.16
N LEU A 298 5.85 8.14 13.04
CA LEU A 298 4.52 7.55 12.93
C LEU A 298 4.67 6.12 12.42
N THR A 299 4.36 5.14 13.28
CA THR A 299 4.60 3.73 13.00
C THR A 299 3.34 2.91 13.17
N GLY A 300 2.94 2.24 12.11
CA GLY A 300 1.88 1.24 12.20
C GLY A 300 2.42 -0.05 12.79
N ARG A 301 1.64 -0.63 13.71
CA ARG A 301 2.01 -1.85 14.40
C ARG A 301 2.16 -3.01 13.43
N ARG A 302 3.10 -3.90 13.75
CA ARG A 302 3.34 -5.14 13.03
C ARG A 302 2.12 -6.05 13.04
N ASP A 303 1.47 -6.15 14.20
CA ASP A 303 0.37 -7.08 14.43
C ASP A 303 -0.96 -6.49 13.97
N LEU A 304 -1.69 -7.28 13.18
CA LEU A 304 -3.09 -7.00 12.85
C LEU A 304 -3.95 -7.39 14.06
N SER A 305 -4.61 -6.43 14.71
CA SER A 305 -5.47 -6.70 15.86
C SER A 305 -6.72 -7.46 15.42
N GLY A 306 -6.72 -8.78 15.64
CA GLY A 306 -7.82 -9.67 15.26
C GLY A 306 -8.08 -9.75 13.75
N GLY A 307 -7.14 -9.27 12.92
CA GLY A 307 -7.30 -9.17 11.46
C GLY A 307 -8.17 -8.01 10.97
N GLU A 308 -8.83 -7.26 11.86
CA GLU A 308 -9.79 -6.22 11.50
C GLU A 308 -9.18 -4.81 11.44
N SER A 309 -8.06 -4.57 12.14
CA SER A 309 -7.44 -3.24 12.20
C SER A 309 -5.93 -3.24 12.47
N VAL A 310 -5.32 -2.09 12.22
CA VAL A 310 -3.92 -1.75 12.47
C VAL A 310 -3.88 -0.55 13.41
N GLY A 311 -3.03 -0.58 14.43
CA GLY A 311 -2.77 0.60 15.28
C GLY A 311 -1.66 1.46 14.69
N LEU A 312 -1.79 2.79 14.75
CA LEU A 312 -0.74 3.76 14.45
C LEU A 312 -0.28 4.43 15.74
N ASP A 313 1.01 4.29 16.04
CA ASP A 313 1.65 4.91 17.19
C ASP A 313 2.53 6.07 16.75
N TRP A 314 2.65 7.09 17.59
CA TRP A 314 3.55 8.22 17.43
C TRP A 314 4.64 8.16 18.49
N LYS A 315 5.90 8.08 18.06
CA LYS A 315 7.08 8.17 18.92
C LYS A 315 7.81 9.49 18.75
N ARG A 316 8.31 10.04 19.86
CA ARG A 316 9.12 11.26 19.90
C ARG A 316 10.00 11.34 21.13
N GLN A 317 11.07 12.12 21.06
CA GLN A 317 11.85 12.53 22.24
C GLN A 317 11.09 13.57 23.07
N THR A 318 11.13 13.42 24.39
CA THR A 318 10.64 14.38 25.40
C THR A 318 11.72 14.59 26.47
N ASP A 319 11.48 15.50 27.42
CA ASP A 319 12.37 15.73 28.56
C ASP A 319 12.52 14.47 29.45
N ASP A 320 11.51 13.59 29.46
CA ASP A 320 11.48 12.35 30.25
C ASP A 320 11.96 11.12 29.46
N GLY A 321 12.44 11.29 28.23
CA GLY A 321 12.88 10.22 27.33
C GLY A 321 11.98 10.04 26.11
N ILE A 322 12.02 8.86 25.50
CA ILE A 322 11.17 8.54 24.35
C ILE A 322 9.73 8.27 24.83
N GLU A 323 8.79 9.06 24.33
CA GLU A 323 7.35 8.87 24.54
C GLU A 323 6.76 8.12 23.34
N THR A 324 5.88 7.14 23.60
CA THR A 324 5.05 6.48 22.58
C THR A 324 3.58 6.74 22.87
N THR A 325 2.87 7.37 21.95
CA THR A 325 1.44 7.65 22.03
C THR A 325 0.70 6.85 20.97
N HIS A 326 -0.27 6.04 21.36
CA HIS A 326 -1.16 5.37 20.41
C HIS A 326 -2.21 6.38 19.91
N LEU A 327 -2.22 6.66 18.60
CA LEU A 327 -3.07 7.72 18.03
C LEU A 327 -4.40 7.19 17.49
N VAL A 328 -4.36 6.06 16.78
CA VAL A 328 -5.51 5.61 15.99
C VAL A 328 -5.45 4.12 15.68
N ASP A 329 -6.59 3.45 15.77
CA ASP A 329 -6.81 2.15 15.12
C ASP A 329 -7.55 2.37 13.79
N TYR A 330 -7.14 1.69 12.73
CA TYR A 330 -7.74 1.88 11.41
C TYR A 330 -7.80 0.57 10.61
N GLU A 331 -8.72 0.50 9.65
CA GLU A 331 -8.78 -0.61 8.71
C GLU A 331 -7.54 -0.62 7.80
N PRO A 332 -6.92 -1.76 7.47
CA PRO A 332 -5.68 -1.82 6.67
C PRO A 332 -5.64 -1.00 5.36
N HIS A 333 -6.78 -0.78 4.72
CA HIS A 333 -6.94 0.06 3.53
C HIS A 333 -7.53 1.45 3.82
N GLY A 334 -7.73 1.84 5.06
CA GLY A 334 -8.19 3.17 5.46
C GLY A 334 -9.68 3.43 5.21
N ALA A 335 -10.52 2.39 5.18
CA ALA A 335 -11.97 2.57 5.04
C ALA A 335 -12.61 3.24 6.27
N TRP A 336 -12.02 3.05 7.44
CA TRP A 336 -12.43 3.68 8.68
C TRP A 336 -11.25 3.87 9.62
N LEU A 337 -11.40 4.80 10.56
CA LEU A 337 -10.47 5.04 11.65
C LEU A 337 -11.20 5.27 12.98
N SER A 338 -10.54 4.92 14.08
CA SER A 338 -11.00 5.07 15.46
C SER A 338 -9.91 5.83 16.21
N TRP A 339 -10.12 7.13 16.38
CA TRP A 339 -9.15 8.03 16.95
C TRP A 339 -9.13 7.91 18.47
N GLN A 340 -7.92 7.88 19.04
CA GLN A 340 -7.73 7.73 20.48
C GLN A 340 -7.82 9.09 21.20
N PRO A 341 -8.37 9.15 22.43
CA PRO A 341 -8.56 10.39 23.17
C PRO A 341 -7.29 11.16 23.52
#